data_AF-A0A329MLN9-F1
#
_entry.id   AF-A0A329MLN9-F1
#
_cell.length_a   1.000
_cell.length_b   1.000
_cell.length_c   1.000
_cell.angle_alpha   90.00
_cell.angle_beta   90.00
_cell.angle_gamma   90.00
#
_symmetry.space_group_name_H-M   'P 1'
#
loop_
_entity.id
_entity.type
_entity.pdbx_description
1 polymer ?
#
loop_
_entity_poly.entity_id
_entity_poly.type
_entity_poly.pdbx_seq_one_letter_code
_entity_poly.pdbx_strand_id
1 'polypeptide(L)' 'MMVLNHTEDISSEIEQVRQRMNTLGGSHGLLHPEVMKCSQQLDELLIQHYALEKRRRHQQ' A
#
# COMPACT_ATOMS: atom_id res chain seq x y z
N MET A 1 3.08 26.24 -0.02
CA MET A 1 3.82 25.03 -0.46
C MET A 1 3.43 23.91 0.50
N MET A 2 2.61 22.96 0.08
CA MET A 2 2.21 21.83 0.93
C MET A 2 3.37 20.85 1.02
N VAL A 3 3.89 20.66 2.23
CA VAL A 3 4.86 19.61 2.53
C VAL A 3 4.05 18.31 2.48
N LEU A 4 4.12 17.58 1.36
CA LEU A 4 3.48 16.27 1.27
C LEU A 4 4.13 15.37 2.33
N ASN A 5 3.35 15.04 3.33
CA ASN A 5 3.78 14.23 4.44
C ASN A 5 3.98 12.82 3.88
N HIS A 6 5.22 12.32 3.80
CA HIS A 6 5.59 11.05 3.16
C HIS A 6 4.73 9.84 3.58
N THR A 7 4.08 9.90 4.74
CA THR A 7 3.12 8.88 5.17
C THR A 7 1.76 8.98 4.47
N GLU A 8 1.26 10.19 4.18
CA GLU A 8 0.04 10.40 3.38
C GLU A 8 0.23 9.89 1.94
N ASP A 9 1.45 10.01 1.41
CA ASP A 9 1.87 9.48 0.12
C ASP A 9 1.77 7.94 0.09
N ILE A 10 2.43 7.26 1.05
CA ILE A 10 2.36 5.79 1.17
C ILE A 10 0.94 5.30 1.46
N SER A 11 0.15 5.99 2.30
CA SER A 11 -1.24 5.62 2.53
C SER A 11 -2.08 5.72 1.25
N SER A 12 -1.82 6.72 0.39
CA SER A 12 -2.49 6.84 -0.91
C SER A 12 -2.09 5.69 -1.85
N GLU A 13 -0.81 5.35 -1.92
CA GLU A 13 -0.32 4.24 -2.73
C GLU A 13 -0.91 2.90 -2.29
N ILE A 14 -1.01 2.66 -0.97
CA ILE A 14 -1.67 1.47 -0.41
C ILE A 14 -3.10 1.36 -0.96
N GLU A 15 -3.88 2.44 -0.90
CA GLU A 15 -5.28 2.39 -1.35
C GLU A 15 -5.38 2.18 -2.86
N GLN A 16 -4.51 2.81 -3.66
CA GLN A 16 -4.45 2.59 -5.10
C GLN A 16 -4.18 1.12 -5.45
N VAL A 17 -3.22 0.49 -4.78
CA VAL A 17 -2.90 -0.93 -4.99
C VAL A 17 -4.05 -1.84 -4.53
N ARG A 18 -4.72 -1.53 -3.41
CA ARG A 18 -5.89 -2.28 -2.93
C ARG A 18 -7.03 -2.24 -3.95
N GLN A 19 -7.32 -1.07 -4.51
CA GLN A 19 -8.37 -0.93 -5.53
C GLN A 19 -8.04 -1.76 -6.77
N ARG A 20 -6.81 -1.67 -7.28
CA ARG A 20 -6.35 -2.48 -8.41
C ARG A 20 -6.46 -3.98 -8.13
N MET A 21 -6.02 -4.43 -6.95
CA MET A 21 -6.09 -5.83 -6.54
C MET A 21 -7.52 -6.34 -6.48
N ASN A 22 -8.45 -5.54 -5.93
CA ASN A 22 -9.86 -5.89 -5.85
C ASN A 22 -10.52 -5.98 -7.23
N THR A 23 -10.24 -5.01 -8.12
CA THR A 23 -10.74 -5.04 -9.49
C THR A 23 -10.24 -6.29 -10.23
N LEU A 24 -8.94 -6.57 -10.17
CA LEU A 24 -8.34 -7.73 -10.82
C LEU A 24 -8.80 -9.05 -10.19
N GLY A 25 -8.97 -9.11 -8.87
CA GLY A 25 -9.45 -10.29 -8.16
C GLY A 25 -10.89 -10.62 -8.50
N GLY A 26 -11.73 -9.59 -8.69
CA GLY A 26 -13.10 -9.74 -9.15
C GLY A 26 -13.20 -10.22 -10.60
N SER A 27 -12.30 -9.77 -11.49
CA SER A 27 -12.34 -10.12 -12.91
C SER A 27 -11.58 -11.40 -13.29
N HIS A 28 -10.47 -11.71 -12.61
CA HIS A 28 -9.56 -12.79 -12.99
C HIS A 28 -9.38 -13.88 -11.91
N GLY A 29 -9.90 -13.67 -10.71
CA GLY A 29 -9.70 -14.55 -9.57
C GLY A 29 -8.37 -14.31 -8.85
N LEU A 30 -8.27 -14.81 -7.63
CA LEU A 30 -7.19 -14.46 -6.70
C LEU A 30 -5.81 -14.98 -7.12
N LEU A 31 -5.75 -16.08 -7.89
CA LEU A 31 -4.49 -16.68 -8.33
C LEU A 31 -3.94 -16.05 -9.62
N HIS A 32 -4.62 -15.03 -10.17
CA HIS A 32 -4.15 -14.37 -11.37
C HIS A 32 -2.80 -13.67 -11.10
N PRO A 33 -1.80 -13.76 -12.00
CA PRO A 33 -0.47 -13.21 -11.77
C PRO A 33 -0.46 -11.73 -11.40
N GLU A 34 -1.34 -10.92 -12.00
CA GLU A 34 -1.45 -9.49 -11.67
C GLU A 34 -2.06 -9.24 -10.28
N VAL A 35 -2.94 -10.11 -9.80
CA VAL A 35 -3.47 -10.03 -8.42
C VAL A 35 -2.36 -10.38 -7.43
N MET A 36 -1.58 -11.42 -7.72
CA MET A 36 -0.43 -11.81 -6.92
C MET A 36 0.64 -10.71 -6.86
N LYS A 37 0.92 -10.02 -7.98
CA LYS A 37 1.81 -8.85 -7.99
C LYS A 37 1.27 -7.71 -7.13
N CYS A 38 -0.03 -7.41 -7.21
CA CYS A 38 -0.63 -6.40 -6.34
C CYS A 38 -0.52 -6.79 -4.86
N SER A 39 -0.68 -8.07 -4.52
CA SER A 39 -0.48 -8.56 -3.15
C SER A 39 0.94 -8.31 -2.65
N GLN A 40 1.96 -8.64 -3.46
CA GLN A 40 3.36 -8.39 -3.10
C GLN A 40 3.65 -6.91 -2.90
N GLN A 41 3.17 -6.07 -3.83
CA GLN A 41 3.34 -4.62 -3.71
C GLN A 41 2.63 -4.06 -2.47
N LEU A 42 1.44 -4.57 -2.15
CA LEU A 42 0.70 -4.18 -0.96
C LEU A 42 1.45 -4.55 0.32
N ASP A 43 2.03 -5.75 0.40
CA ASP A 43 2.85 -6.19 1.54
C ASP A 43 4.06 -5.26 1.74
N GLU A 44 4.77 -4.91 0.67
CA GLU A 44 5.91 -3.99 0.73
C GLU A 44 5.52 -2.60 1.23
N LEU A 45 4.42 -2.04 0.72
CA LEU A 45 3.91 -0.74 1.14
C LEU A 45 3.45 -0.75 2.60
N LEU A 46 2.80 -1.82 3.06
CA LEU A 46 2.39 -1.96 4.46
C LEU A 46 3.59 -2.02 5.41
N ILE A 47 4.64 -2.76 5.05
CA ILE A 47 5.88 -2.81 5.84
C ILE A 47 6.49 -1.41 5.98
N GLN A 48 6.55 -0.64 4.88
CA GLN A 48 7.06 0.73 4.89
C GLN A 48 6.19 1.65 5.75
N HIS A 49 4.86 1.57 5.60
CA HIS A 49 3.91 2.33 6.40
C HIS A 49 4.10 2.07 7.90
N TYR A 50 4.16 0.80 8.31
CA TYR A 50 4.37 0.43 9.72
C TYR A 50 5.73 0.91 10.25
N ALA A 51 6.78 0.87 9.42
CA ALA A 51 8.10 1.38 9.80
C ALA A 51 8.05 2.90 10.03
N LEU A 52 7.36 3.66 9.18
CA LEU A 52 7.17 5.10 9.34
C LEU A 52 6.33 5.45 10.56
N GLU A 53 5.22 4.75 10.79
CA GLU A 53 4.41 4.93 11.98
C GLU A 53 5.19 4.61 13.26
N LYS A 54 5.99 3.54 13.25
CA LYS A 54 6.86 3.20 14.38
C LYS A 54 7.84 4.33 14.67
N ARG A 55 8.48 4.91 13.64
CA ARG A 55 9.40 6.06 13.82
C ARG A 55 8.68 7.27 14.42
N ARG A 56 7.49 7.61 13.91
CA ARG A 56 6.67 8.72 14.45
C ARG A 56 6.29 8.54 15.92
N ARG A 57 6.05 7.30 16.36
CA ARG A 57 5.74 6.98 17.77
C ARG A 57 6.94 7.07 18.72
N HIS A 58 8.18 6.94 18.22
CA HIS A 58 9.40 7.07 19.05
C HIS A 58 9.94 8.51 19.10
N GLN A 59 9.37 9.43 18.31
CA GLN A 59 9.76 10.84 18.25
C GLN A 59 8.79 11.77 19.00
N GLN A 60 7.73 11.22 19.60
CA GLN A 60 6.79 11.89 20.49
C GLN A 60 7.05 11.48 21.93
#